data_AF-A0AA36CDI1-F1
#
_entry.id   AF-A0AA36CDI1-F1
#
_cell.length_a   1.000
_cell.length_b   1.000
_cell.length_c   1.000
_cell.angle_alpha   90.00
_cell.angle_beta   90.00
_cell.angle_gamma   90.00
#
_symmetry.space_group_name_H-M   'P 1'
#
loop_
_entity.id
_entity.type
_entity.pdbx_description
1 polymer ?
#
loop_
_entity_poly.entity_id
_entity_poly.type
_entity_poly.pdbx_seq_one_letter_code
_entity_poly.pdbx_strand_id
1 'polypeptide(L)'
;MTRSEVEHHVLRVSVWHRDFFSHKGLLGETRIALPHFPWHDASNPNGQWVSLRGVTDENEPLEKRTIVAKVSLAFKIEDRERKIGTLEVILNNLHFDPAPGKRAQHHLEGKIYFGEKRVTKRQVRIPSETAKGLPIGHAIRFSEQNLNDLHVRSLKLQLWETSGLGARSLVGKAELNPIDHRRGLSVTESCSCELCTGWHRMISHSTHVANVDVPMSGKGGKGSG
;
A
#
# COMPACT_ATOMS: atom_id res chain seq x y z
N MET A 1 33.35 28.63 17.54
CA MET A 1 31.92 28.83 17.86
C MET A 1 31.84 29.82 19.00
N THR A 2 31.15 30.94 18.79
CA THR A 2 30.89 31.90 19.87
C THR A 2 29.67 31.45 20.67
N ARG A 3 29.59 31.84 21.95
CA ARG A 3 28.47 31.48 22.85
C ARG A 3 27.08 31.83 22.24
N SER A 4 27.01 32.94 21.51
CA SER A 4 25.82 33.43 20.79
C SER A 4 25.33 32.49 19.67
N GLU A 5 26.23 31.74 19.02
CA GLU A 5 25.86 30.80 17.96
C GLU A 5 25.17 29.54 18.52
N VAL A 6 25.61 29.05 19.69
CA VAL A 6 25.09 27.82 20.31
C VAL A 6 23.69 28.01 20.92
N GLU A 7 23.34 29.25 21.28
CA GLU A 7 22.08 29.64 21.93
C GLU A 7 20.81 29.47 21.05
N HIS A 8 20.99 29.19 19.75
CA HIS A 8 19.87 28.95 18.83
C HIS A 8 19.78 27.50 18.35
N HIS A 9 20.64 26.62 18.84
CA HIS A 9 20.77 25.25 18.33
C HIS A 9 20.11 24.21 19.24
N VAL A 10 19.51 23.22 18.59
CA VAL A 10 18.97 22.02 19.23
C VAL A 10 19.82 20.84 18.82
N LEU A 11 20.41 20.15 19.80
CA LEU A 11 21.08 18.89 19.55
C LEU A 11 20.03 17.79 19.42
N ARG A 12 19.99 17.16 18.25
CA ARG A 12 19.12 16.02 17.97
C ARG A 12 19.93 14.74 18.11
N VAL A 13 19.51 13.87 19.02
CA VAL A 13 20.15 12.57 19.26
C VAL A 13 19.17 11.47 18.87
N SER A 14 19.55 10.64 17.92
CA SER A 14 18.75 9.50 17.45
C SER A 14 19.51 8.21 17.69
N VAL A 15 18.87 7.25 18.38
CA VAL A 15 19.47 5.95 18.69
C VAL A 15 18.90 4.91 17.74
N TRP A 16 19.79 4.26 17.00
CA TRP A 16 19.41 3.27 15.97
C TRP A 16 19.89 1.90 16.38
N HIS A 17 19.00 0.92 16.28
CA HIS A 17 19.39 -0.48 16.24
C HIS A 17 20.05 -0.77 14.90
N ARG A 18 21.33 -1.13 14.94
CA ARG A 18 22.07 -1.59 13.78
C ARG A 18 22.05 -3.11 13.77
N ASP A 19 21.15 -3.66 12.98
CA ASP A 19 21.21 -5.06 12.59
C ASP A 19 22.06 -5.18 11.31
N PHE A 20 22.80 -6.28 11.19
CA PHE A 20 23.56 -6.61 9.98
C PHE A 20 22.65 -7.15 8.86
N PHE A 21 21.46 -7.63 9.21
CA PHE A 21 20.61 -8.43 8.30
C PHE A 21 19.20 -7.86 8.10
N SER A 22 18.85 -6.77 8.78
CA SER A 22 17.53 -6.10 8.67
C SER A 22 17.66 -4.58 8.51
N HIS A 23 16.54 -3.89 8.30
CA HIS A 23 16.54 -2.42 8.23
C HIS A 23 16.94 -1.82 9.59
N LYS A 24 17.69 -0.71 9.58
CA LYS A 24 18.05 0.01 10.81
C LYS A 24 16.78 0.51 11.50
N GLY A 25 16.41 -0.11 12.62
CA GLY A 25 15.26 0.31 13.42
C GLY A 25 15.64 1.51 14.29
N LEU A 26 14.86 2.59 14.24
CA LEU A 26 15.03 3.70 15.18
C LEU A 26 14.47 3.27 16.54
N LEU A 27 15.31 3.22 17.58
CA LEU A 27 14.89 2.86 18.94
C LEU A 27 14.26 4.05 19.66
N GLY A 28 14.67 5.27 19.32
CA GLY A 28 14.10 6.48 19.86
C GLY A 28 14.92 7.72 19.53
N GLU A 29 14.33 8.89 19.78
CA GLU A 29 14.96 10.17 19.56
C GLU A 29 14.75 11.09 20.75
N THR A 30 15.72 11.97 21.00
CA THR A 30 15.54 13.12 21.88
C THR A 30 16.11 14.40 21.28
N ARG A 31 15.63 15.52 21.79
CA ARG A 31 16.04 16.87 21.41
C ARG A 31 16.47 17.60 22.65
N ILE A 32 17.72 18.04 22.65
CA ILE A 32 18.35 18.75 23.76
C ILE A 32 18.53 20.19 23.33
N ALA A 33 17.81 21.10 23.97
CA ALA A 33 18.00 22.53 23.77
C ALA A 33 19.35 22.93 24.40
N LEU A 34 20.34 23.25 23.56
CA LEU A 34 21.68 23.64 24.01
C LEU A 34 21.74 24.90 24.89
N PRO A 35 20.80 25.88 24.82
CA PRO A 35 20.83 27.06 25.69
C PRO A 35 20.61 26.75 27.16
N HIS A 36 19.84 25.70 27.44
CA HIS A 36 19.49 25.28 28.80
C HIS A 36 20.30 24.08 29.27
N PHE A 37 21.32 23.68 28.50
CA PHE A 37 22.14 22.54 28.83
C PHE A 37 23.22 22.94 29.85
N PRO A 38 23.38 22.21 30.97
CA PRO A 38 24.29 22.59 32.04
C PRO A 38 25.75 22.21 31.71
N TRP A 39 26.34 22.89 30.72
CA TRP A 39 27.69 22.61 30.19
C TRP A 39 28.82 22.62 31.22
N HIS A 40 28.63 23.32 32.35
CA HIS A 40 29.65 23.56 33.37
C HIS A 40 29.26 23.07 34.76
N ASP A 41 28.31 22.13 34.84
CA ASP A 41 27.93 21.54 36.12
C ASP A 41 29.01 20.56 36.61
N ALA A 42 29.97 21.09 37.38
CA ALA A 42 31.04 20.33 38.00
C ALA A 42 30.54 19.28 39.02
N SER A 43 29.27 19.37 39.46
CA SER A 43 28.67 18.41 40.39
C SER A 43 28.12 17.17 39.69
N ASN A 44 28.01 17.18 38.35
CA ASN A 44 27.58 16.05 37.56
C ASN A 44 28.53 15.75 36.38
N PRO A 45 29.72 15.18 36.66
CA PRO A 45 30.73 14.89 35.64
C PRO A 45 30.28 13.84 34.60
N ASN A 46 29.20 13.10 34.88
CA ASN A 46 28.65 12.05 34.01
C ASN A 46 27.56 12.55 33.04
N GLY A 47 27.19 13.84 33.11
CA GLY A 47 26.16 14.42 32.25
C GLY A 47 24.73 14.05 32.65
N GLN A 48 23.76 14.55 31.88
CA GLN A 48 22.33 14.37 32.16
C GLN A 48 21.75 13.16 31.43
N TRP A 49 21.05 12.28 32.15
CA TRP A 49 20.22 11.25 31.53
C TRP A 49 19.02 11.88 30.83
N VAL A 50 18.85 11.56 29.55
CA VAL A 50 17.71 12.04 28.75
C VAL A 50 16.90 10.84 28.29
N SER A 51 15.61 10.85 28.58
CA SER A 51 14.70 9.82 28.08
C SER A 51 14.52 9.96 26.57
N LEU A 52 14.63 8.85 25.86
CA LEU A 52 14.25 8.79 24.44
C LEU A 52 12.73 8.82 24.36
N ARG A 53 12.18 9.69 23.50
CA ARG A 53 10.77 9.59 23.13
C ARG A 53 10.65 8.46 22.11
N GLY A 54 9.70 7.56 22.35
CA GLY A 54 9.28 6.59 21.36
C GLY A 54 8.78 7.35 20.14
N VAL A 55 9.43 7.14 19.00
CA VAL A 55 8.92 7.65 17.73
C VAL A 55 7.76 6.73 17.36
N THR A 56 6.56 7.28 17.17
CA THR A 56 5.47 6.55 16.50
C THR A 56 6.06 6.00 15.20
N ASP A 57 6.15 4.68 15.15
CA ASP A 57 7.15 3.96 14.38
C ASP A 57 7.07 4.36 12.90
N GLU A 58 7.97 5.24 12.44
CA GLU A 58 8.09 5.55 11.00
C GLU A 58 8.42 4.28 10.19
N ASN A 59 8.81 3.19 10.88
CA ASN A 59 9.07 1.86 10.34
C ASN A 59 7.97 0.84 10.64
N GLU A 60 6.76 1.28 11.02
CA GLU A 60 5.66 0.33 11.22
C GLU A 60 5.49 -0.50 9.93
N PRO A 61 5.58 -1.84 10.01
CA PRO A 61 5.65 -2.68 8.83
C PRO A 61 4.40 -2.47 7.98
N LEU A 62 4.57 -2.45 6.64
CA LEU A 62 3.49 -2.13 5.71
C LEU A 62 2.25 -3.02 5.90
N GLU A 63 2.43 -4.26 6.39
CA GLU A 63 1.33 -5.19 6.69
C GLU A 63 0.38 -4.73 7.79
N LYS A 64 0.76 -3.74 8.61
CA LYS A 64 -0.08 -3.13 9.64
C LYS A 64 -0.80 -1.86 9.19
N ARG A 65 -0.44 -1.32 8.02
CA ARG A 65 -1.01 -0.07 7.51
C ARG A 65 -2.30 -0.35 6.76
N THR A 66 -3.20 0.64 6.76
CA THR A 66 -4.33 0.62 5.84
C THR A 66 -3.82 0.97 4.44
N ILE A 67 -4.09 0.10 3.47
CA ILE A 67 -3.67 0.30 2.08
C ILE A 67 -4.93 0.36 1.22
N VAL A 68 -5.04 1.39 0.38
CA VAL A 68 -6.14 1.53 -0.58
C VAL A 68 -5.57 1.64 -1.98
N ALA A 69 -5.96 0.72 -2.86
CA ALA A 69 -5.57 0.74 -4.27
C ALA A 69 -6.64 1.44 -5.11
N LYS A 70 -6.25 2.47 -5.86
CA LYS A 70 -7.14 3.12 -6.84
C LYS A 70 -7.04 2.40 -8.17
N VAL A 71 -8.13 1.85 -8.65
CA VAL A 71 -8.17 1.01 -9.87
C VAL A 71 -9.19 1.56 -10.86
N SER A 72 -8.80 1.72 -12.12
CA SER A 72 -9.74 1.94 -13.22
C SER A 72 -10.02 0.63 -13.95
N LEU A 73 -11.29 0.40 -14.27
CA LEU A 73 -11.79 -0.77 -14.98
C LEU A 73 -12.62 -0.30 -16.19
N ALA A 74 -12.37 -0.88 -17.36
CA ALA A 74 -13.17 -0.63 -18.55
C ALA A 74 -13.37 -1.94 -19.32
N PHE A 75 -14.56 -2.18 -19.86
CA PHE A 75 -14.81 -3.33 -20.72
C PHE A 75 -15.33 -2.89 -22.07
N LYS A 76 -14.52 -3.04 -23.11
CA LYS A 76 -14.86 -2.64 -24.48
C LYS A 76 -15.33 -3.87 -25.27
N ILE A 77 -16.60 -3.88 -25.64
CA ILE A 77 -17.16 -4.92 -26.53
C ILE A 77 -16.62 -4.73 -27.95
N GLU A 78 -16.10 -5.80 -28.52
CA GLU A 78 -15.53 -5.85 -29.88
C GLU A 78 -16.44 -6.66 -30.81
N ASP A 79 -17.00 -7.77 -30.31
CA ASP A 79 -18.02 -8.58 -30.99
C ASP A 79 -19.31 -8.53 -30.16
N ARG A 80 -20.33 -7.83 -30.69
CA ARG A 80 -21.62 -7.65 -30.02
C ARG A 80 -22.49 -8.90 -30.05
N GLU A 81 -22.40 -9.72 -31.10
CA GLU A 81 -23.21 -10.93 -31.24
C GLU A 81 -22.82 -11.97 -30.19
N ARG A 82 -21.50 -12.16 -30.02
CA ARG A 82 -20.95 -13.10 -29.04
C ARG A 82 -20.76 -12.46 -27.66
N LYS A 83 -20.95 -11.14 -27.56
CA LYS A 83 -20.65 -10.31 -26.38
C LYS A 83 -19.21 -10.49 -25.90
N ILE A 84 -18.28 -10.52 -26.84
CA ILE A 84 -16.85 -10.69 -26.58
C ILE A 84 -16.16 -9.33 -26.67
N GLY A 85 -15.19 -9.08 -25.79
CA GLY A 85 -14.47 -7.83 -25.77
C GLY A 85 -13.18 -7.88 -24.97
N THR A 86 -12.61 -6.70 -24.74
CA THR A 86 -11.38 -6.50 -23.98
C THR A 86 -11.68 -5.83 -22.64
N LEU A 87 -11.28 -6.48 -21.55
CA LEU A 87 -11.22 -5.89 -20.21
C LEU A 87 -9.89 -5.17 -20.04
N GLU A 88 -9.93 -3.88 -19.71
CA GLU A 88 -8.77 -3.08 -19.34
C GLU A 88 -8.79 -2.79 -17.84
N VAL A 89 -7.65 -3.02 -17.19
CA VAL A 89 -7.44 -2.77 -15.76
C VAL A 89 -6.20 -1.89 -15.60
N ILE A 90 -6.36 -0.76 -14.91
CA ILE A 90 -5.27 0.17 -14.61
C ILE A 90 -5.17 0.33 -13.09
N LEU A 91 -4.01 0.00 -12.53
CA LEU A 91 -3.68 0.38 -11.15
C LEU A 91 -3.15 1.82 -11.18
N ASN A 92 -4.00 2.77 -10.79
CA ASN A 92 -3.66 4.18 -10.81
C ASN A 92 -2.74 4.53 -9.66
N ASN A 93 -3.10 4.18 -8.43
CA ASN A 93 -2.32 4.62 -7.27
C ASN A 93 -2.50 3.67 -6.08
N LEU A 94 -1.56 3.74 -5.14
CA LEU A 94 -1.64 3.10 -3.83
C LEU A 94 -1.56 4.20 -2.77
N HIS A 95 -2.56 4.24 -1.90
CA HIS A 95 -2.58 5.10 -0.72
C HIS A 95 -2.29 4.25 0.53
N PHE A 96 -1.49 4.81 1.44
CA PHE A 96 -1.08 4.18 2.68
C PHE A 96 -1.45 5.12 3.82
N ASP A 97 -2.11 4.59 4.84
CA ASP A 97 -2.45 5.31 6.07
C ASP A 97 -1.99 4.50 7.30
N PRO A 98 -1.07 5.04 8.12
CA PRO A 98 -0.35 6.31 7.92
C PRO A 98 0.56 6.25 6.68
N ALA A 99 0.88 7.41 6.10
CA ALA A 99 1.80 7.51 4.97
C ALA A 99 3.20 6.98 5.34
N PRO A 100 3.92 6.31 4.40
CA PRO A 100 5.28 5.82 4.66
C PRO A 100 6.20 6.98 5.05
N GLY A 101 7.09 6.73 6.02
CA GLY A 101 8.06 7.73 6.48
C GLY A 101 8.99 8.15 5.34
N LYS A 102 9.50 9.40 5.40
CA LYS A 102 10.36 10.02 4.36
C LYS A 102 11.66 9.26 4.03
N ARG A 103 11.98 8.18 4.74
CA ARG A 103 13.20 7.38 4.56
C ARG A 103 12.94 5.92 4.17
N ALA A 104 11.68 5.52 4.07
CA ALA A 104 11.34 4.13 3.76
C ALA A 104 11.34 3.91 2.23
N GLN A 105 12.37 3.25 1.71
CA GLN A 105 12.35 2.72 0.35
C GLN A 105 11.80 1.30 0.39
N HIS A 106 10.55 1.13 -0.06
CA HIS A 106 9.92 -0.18 -0.18
C HIS A 106 9.94 -0.64 -1.63
N HIS A 107 10.40 -1.87 -1.85
CA HIS A 107 10.28 -2.53 -3.14
C HIS A 107 9.00 -3.35 -3.15
N LEU A 108 7.97 -2.83 -3.80
CA LEU A 108 6.69 -3.52 -3.88
C LEU A 108 6.55 -4.26 -5.20
N GLU A 109 5.90 -5.41 -5.15
CA GLU A 109 5.51 -6.18 -6.32
C GLU A 109 3.99 -6.37 -6.29
N GLY A 110 3.33 -5.72 -7.24
CA GLY A 110 1.93 -5.92 -7.53
C GLY A 110 1.74 -7.15 -8.41
N LYS A 111 0.85 -8.05 -8.00
CA LYS A 111 0.40 -9.20 -8.80
C LYS A 111 -1.09 -9.08 -9.03
N ILE A 112 -1.49 -9.28 -10.29
CA ILE A 112 -2.89 -9.31 -10.69
C ILE A 112 -3.26 -10.69 -11.18
N TYR A 113 -4.36 -11.20 -10.64
CA TYR A 113 -4.95 -12.47 -11.01
C TYR A 113 -6.37 -12.23 -11.49
N PHE A 114 -6.76 -12.96 -12.53
CA PHE A 114 -8.10 -12.86 -13.10
C PHE A 114 -8.61 -14.27 -13.38
N GLY A 115 -9.77 -14.62 -12.78
CA GLY A 115 -10.28 -15.99 -12.82
C GLY A 115 -9.26 -17.01 -12.30
N GLU A 116 -8.62 -16.70 -11.17
CA GLU A 116 -7.61 -17.52 -10.48
C GLU A 116 -6.27 -17.71 -11.22
N LYS A 117 -6.22 -17.42 -12.52
CA LYS A 117 -4.97 -17.41 -13.29
C LYS A 117 -4.19 -16.14 -12.99
N ARG A 118 -2.89 -16.28 -12.69
CA ARG A 118 -1.97 -15.13 -12.60
C ARG A 118 -1.72 -14.59 -14.00
N VAL A 119 -2.04 -13.32 -14.22
CA VAL A 119 -1.93 -12.73 -15.58
C VAL A 119 -0.80 -11.72 -15.66
N THR A 120 -0.47 -11.02 -14.57
CA THR A 120 0.61 -10.03 -14.60
C THR A 120 1.33 -9.93 -13.25
N LYS A 121 2.65 -9.72 -13.32
CA LYS A 121 3.53 -9.39 -12.20
C LYS A 121 4.24 -8.08 -12.55
N ARG A 122 4.12 -7.06 -11.70
CA ARG A 122 4.79 -5.77 -11.86
C ARG A 122 5.50 -5.39 -10.59
N GLN A 123 6.75 -4.96 -10.74
CA GLN A 123 7.51 -4.38 -9.64
C GLN A 123 7.33 -2.87 -9.69
N VAL A 124 6.97 -2.30 -8.55
CA VAL A 124 6.72 -0.89 -8.35
C VAL A 124 7.60 -0.48 -7.19
N ARG A 125 8.60 0.34 -7.48
CA ARG A 125 9.37 1.00 -6.43
C ARG A 125 8.52 2.16 -5.94
N ILE A 126 8.26 2.19 -4.64
CA ILE A 126 7.65 3.36 -4.01
C ILE A 126 8.80 4.26 -3.56
N PRO A 127 9.15 5.33 -4.30
CA PRO A 127 10.10 6.31 -3.79
C PRO A 127 9.60 6.91 -2.48
N SER A 128 10.53 7.36 -1.64
CA SER A 128 10.25 7.98 -0.34
C SER A 128 9.38 9.26 -0.42
N GLU A 129 9.07 9.74 -1.62
CA GLU A 129 8.22 10.91 -1.91
C GLU A 129 6.86 10.55 -2.53
N THR A 130 6.42 9.29 -2.50
CA THR A 130 5.16 8.88 -3.17
C THR A 130 3.92 9.29 -2.38
N ALA A 131 3.64 10.59 -2.35
CA ALA A 131 2.38 11.19 -1.93
C ALA A 131 1.82 12.15 -2.99
N LYS A 132 2.05 11.86 -4.28
CA LYS A 132 1.41 12.59 -5.39
C LYS A 132 1.04 11.65 -6.53
N GLY A 133 -0.04 10.87 -6.35
CA GLY A 133 -1.02 10.52 -7.41
C GLY A 133 -0.57 9.91 -8.74
N LEU A 134 0.71 9.57 -8.93
CA LEU A 134 1.25 9.17 -10.22
C LEU A 134 0.76 7.75 -10.57
N PRO A 135 0.25 7.54 -11.80
CA PRO A 135 -0.15 6.23 -12.31
C PRO A 135 0.96 5.20 -12.10
N ILE A 136 0.69 4.19 -11.28
CA ILE A 136 1.65 3.12 -10.98
C ILE A 136 1.97 2.28 -12.24
N GLY A 137 1.07 2.22 -13.23
CA GLY A 137 1.34 1.43 -14.42
C GLY A 137 0.44 1.68 -15.63
N HIS A 138 0.80 0.98 -16.70
CA HIS A 138 0.05 0.87 -17.95
C HIS A 138 -1.20 -0.02 -17.78
N ALA A 139 -2.15 0.14 -18.70
CA ALA A 139 -3.33 -0.73 -18.79
C ALA A 139 -2.95 -2.20 -19.03
N ILE A 140 -3.48 -3.08 -18.19
CA ILE A 140 -3.42 -4.53 -18.35
C ILE A 140 -4.69 -4.94 -19.10
N ARG A 141 -4.52 -5.55 -20.26
CA ARG A 141 -5.60 -5.95 -21.15
C ARG A 141 -5.84 -7.45 -21.08
N PHE A 142 -7.10 -7.82 -20.97
CA PHE A 142 -7.58 -9.19 -21.11
C PHE A 142 -8.52 -9.19 -22.31
N SER A 143 -8.02 -9.63 -23.46
CA SER A 143 -8.80 -9.75 -24.70
C SER A 143 -9.66 -11.00 -24.70
N GLU A 144 -10.61 -11.07 -25.63
CA GLU A 144 -11.47 -12.24 -25.84
C GLU A 144 -12.30 -12.65 -24.61
N GLN A 145 -12.65 -11.70 -23.76
CA GLN A 145 -13.48 -11.95 -22.59
C GLN A 145 -14.95 -11.95 -22.97
N ASN A 146 -15.68 -12.97 -22.54
CA ASN A 146 -17.13 -13.00 -22.67
C ASN A 146 -17.77 -12.14 -21.56
N LEU A 147 -18.67 -11.24 -21.94
CA LEU A 147 -19.38 -10.37 -21.00
C LEU A 147 -20.14 -11.16 -19.93
N ASN A 148 -20.77 -12.28 -20.31
CA ASN A 148 -21.53 -13.12 -19.37
C ASN A 148 -20.60 -13.76 -18.32
N ASP A 149 -19.40 -14.16 -18.72
CA ASP A 149 -18.40 -14.71 -17.80
C ASP A 149 -17.92 -13.65 -16.79
N LEU A 150 -17.84 -12.38 -17.18
CA LEU A 150 -17.41 -11.31 -16.28
C LEU A 150 -18.34 -11.17 -15.07
N HIS A 151 -19.61 -11.56 -15.19
CA HIS A 151 -20.55 -11.59 -14.06
C HIS A 151 -20.16 -12.60 -12.99
N VAL A 152 -19.41 -13.66 -13.34
CA VAL A 152 -18.99 -14.74 -12.43
C VAL A 152 -17.48 -14.74 -12.15
N ARG A 153 -16.70 -13.90 -12.81
CA ARG A 153 -15.26 -13.75 -12.55
C ARG A 153 -14.97 -12.73 -11.45
N SER A 154 -13.77 -12.84 -10.89
CA SER A 154 -13.21 -11.88 -9.95
C SER A 154 -11.79 -11.48 -10.35
N LEU A 155 -11.36 -10.31 -9.87
CA LEU A 155 -10.02 -9.77 -10.09
C LEU A 155 -9.34 -9.62 -8.73
N LYS A 156 -8.26 -10.38 -8.51
CA LYS A 156 -7.50 -10.35 -7.25
C LYS A 156 -6.23 -9.52 -7.44
N LEU A 157 -6.00 -8.61 -6.50
CA LEU A 157 -4.84 -7.76 -6.40
C LEU A 157 -4.03 -8.19 -5.17
N GLN A 158 -2.74 -8.42 -5.36
CA GLN A 158 -1.83 -8.72 -4.25
C GLN A 158 -0.63 -7.81 -4.31
N LEU A 159 -0.27 -7.25 -3.15
CA LEU A 159 0.88 -6.40 -2.96
C LEU A 159 1.88 -7.13 -2.07
N TRP A 160 3.08 -7.32 -2.59
CA TRP A 160 4.17 -8.01 -1.91
C TRP A 160 5.32 -7.05 -1.68
N GLU A 161 5.83 -6.98 -0.46
CA GLU A 161 7.08 -6.28 -0.17
C GLU A 161 8.26 -7.23 -0.31
N THR A 162 9.36 -6.75 -0.89
CA THR A 162 10.63 -7.47 -0.94
C THR A 162 11.62 -6.75 -0.04
N SER A 163 12.13 -7.43 1.00
CA SER A 163 13.17 -6.89 1.89
C SER A 163 14.58 -7.25 1.40
N GLY A 164 15.60 -6.63 1.99
CA GLY A 164 17.00 -6.67 1.51
C GLY A 164 17.63 -8.06 1.33
N LEU A 165 17.11 -9.10 2.00
CA LEU A 165 17.56 -10.49 1.83
C LEU A 165 16.79 -11.26 0.73
N GLY A 166 15.97 -10.58 -0.07
CA GLY A 166 15.09 -11.21 -1.06
C GLY A 166 13.87 -11.89 -0.44
N ALA A 167 13.70 -11.81 0.88
CA ALA A 167 12.49 -12.29 1.56
C ALA A 167 11.29 -11.46 1.11
N ARG A 168 10.15 -12.14 0.93
CA ARG A 168 8.93 -11.53 0.40
C ARG A 168 7.77 -11.72 1.37
N SER A 169 7.13 -10.62 1.74
CA SER A 169 5.94 -10.61 2.60
C SER A 169 4.73 -10.10 1.82
N LEU A 170 3.58 -10.73 2.00
CA LEU A 170 2.32 -10.19 1.51
C LEU A 170 1.90 -9.06 2.45
N VAL A 171 1.82 -7.84 1.93
CA VAL A 171 1.45 -6.64 2.71
C VAL A 171 -0.01 -6.26 2.51
N GLY A 172 -0.59 -6.62 1.38
CA GLY A 172 -2.00 -6.35 1.09
C GLY A 172 -2.58 -7.31 0.07
N LYS A 173 -3.84 -7.68 0.24
CA LYS A 173 -4.65 -8.36 -0.77
C LYS A 173 -6.03 -7.72 -0.87
N ALA A 174 -6.55 -7.64 -2.08
CA ALA A 174 -7.91 -7.24 -2.34
C ALA A 174 -8.51 -8.04 -3.49
N GLU A 175 -9.83 -8.07 -3.56
CA GLU A 175 -10.57 -8.74 -4.61
C GLU A 175 -11.74 -7.88 -5.04
N LEU A 176 -11.79 -7.60 -6.34
CA LEU A 176 -12.91 -6.96 -7.01
C LEU A 176 -13.86 -8.04 -7.50
N ASN A 177 -15.16 -7.79 -7.32
CA ASN A 177 -16.22 -8.77 -7.51
C ASN A 177 -15.97 -10.13 -6.82
N PRO A 178 -15.78 -10.18 -5.48
CA PRO A 178 -15.53 -11.42 -4.78
C PRO A 178 -16.64 -12.44 -5.00
N ILE A 179 -16.26 -13.70 -5.26
CA ILE A 179 -17.23 -14.78 -5.47
C ILE A 179 -18.15 -14.94 -4.25
N ASP A 180 -17.61 -14.79 -3.05
CA ASP A 180 -18.34 -14.99 -1.79
C ASP A 180 -19.46 -13.96 -1.58
N HIS A 181 -19.32 -12.73 -2.10
CA HIS A 181 -20.37 -11.71 -2.03
C HIS A 181 -21.59 -12.04 -2.89
N ARG A 182 -21.46 -13.02 -3.80
CA ARG A 182 -22.54 -13.50 -4.67
C ARG A 182 -23.15 -14.81 -4.18
N ARG A 183 -22.65 -15.41 -3.09
CA ARG A 183 -23.25 -16.63 -2.56
C ARG A 183 -24.70 -16.33 -2.16
N GLY A 184 -25.64 -17.04 -2.79
CA GLY A 184 -27.07 -16.86 -2.57
C GLY A 184 -27.73 -15.74 -3.38
N LEU A 185 -26.99 -15.02 -4.24
CA LEU A 185 -27.55 -14.06 -5.19
C LEU A 185 -27.67 -14.70 -6.59
N SER A 186 -28.72 -14.34 -7.32
CA SER A 186 -28.81 -14.67 -8.74
C SER A 186 -27.75 -13.91 -9.56
N VAL A 187 -27.41 -14.40 -10.76
CA VAL A 187 -26.37 -13.83 -11.64
C VAL A 187 -26.63 -12.35 -11.99
N THR A 188 -27.90 -11.94 -11.93
CA THR A 188 -28.38 -10.58 -12.23
C THR A 188 -28.52 -9.70 -10.99
N GLU A 189 -28.58 -10.28 -9.79
CA GLU A 189 -28.61 -9.52 -8.54
C GLU A 189 -27.21 -9.03 -8.22
N SER A 190 -27.09 -7.71 -8.08
CA SER A 190 -25.80 -7.06 -7.81
C SER A 190 -25.64 -6.80 -6.31
N CYS A 191 -24.47 -7.17 -5.78
CA CYS A 191 -24.07 -6.77 -4.44
C CYS A 191 -23.87 -5.26 -4.40
N SER A 192 -24.41 -4.59 -3.37
CA SER A 192 -24.35 -3.13 -3.20
C SER A 192 -23.02 -2.63 -2.64
N CYS A 193 -22.06 -3.51 -2.34
CA CYS A 193 -20.76 -3.07 -1.84
C CYS A 193 -19.92 -2.40 -2.94
N GLU A 194 -19.00 -1.52 -2.55
CA GLU A 194 -18.20 -0.73 -3.48
C GLU A 194 -17.33 -1.60 -4.42
N LEU A 195 -16.84 -2.73 -3.91
CA LEU A 195 -16.00 -3.69 -4.65
C LEU A 195 -16.74 -4.42 -5.79
N CYS A 196 -18.07 -4.58 -5.66
CA CYS A 196 -18.92 -5.20 -6.67
C CYS A 196 -19.56 -4.13 -7.57
N THR A 197 -19.96 -2.99 -6.99
CA THR A 197 -20.68 -1.93 -7.72
C THR A 197 -19.87 -1.38 -8.88
N GLY A 198 -18.57 -1.09 -8.67
CA GLY A 198 -17.71 -0.60 -9.75
C GLY A 198 -17.56 -1.62 -10.90
N TRP A 199 -17.42 -2.91 -10.55
CA TRP A 199 -17.35 -4.00 -11.51
C TRP A 199 -18.64 -4.16 -12.32
N HIS A 200 -19.79 -4.18 -11.65
CA HIS A 200 -21.08 -4.29 -12.32
C HIS A 200 -21.38 -3.07 -13.19
N ARG A 201 -21.07 -1.84 -12.74
CA ARG A 201 -21.24 -0.64 -13.56
C ARG A 201 -20.45 -0.72 -14.86
N MET A 202 -19.21 -1.22 -14.81
CA MET A 202 -18.38 -1.44 -16.00
C MET A 202 -19.04 -2.46 -16.96
N ILE A 203 -19.57 -3.56 -16.44
CA ILE A 203 -20.25 -4.59 -17.26
C ILE A 203 -21.52 -4.03 -17.89
N SER A 204 -22.34 -3.30 -17.12
CA SER A 204 -23.61 -2.74 -17.59
C SER A 204 -23.42 -1.60 -18.60
N HIS A 205 -22.26 -0.95 -18.61
CA HIS A 205 -21.96 0.19 -19.48
C HIS A 205 -20.59 0.00 -20.15
N SER A 206 -20.56 -0.65 -21.30
CA SER A 206 -19.33 -1.03 -22.02
C SER A 206 -18.48 0.15 -22.55
N THR A 207 -18.89 1.39 -22.30
CA THR A 207 -18.13 2.61 -22.62
C THR A 207 -17.66 3.34 -21.36
N HIS A 208 -18.08 2.89 -20.18
CA HIS A 208 -17.81 3.57 -18.93
C HIS A 208 -16.53 3.03 -18.28
N VAL A 209 -15.67 3.96 -17.84
CA VAL A 209 -14.52 3.63 -17.00
C VAL A 209 -14.94 3.72 -15.54
N ALA A 210 -15.01 2.58 -14.86
CA ALA A 210 -15.29 2.54 -13.43
C ALA A 210 -14.00 2.78 -12.63
N ASN A 211 -13.99 3.80 -11.78
CA ASN A 211 -12.91 4.04 -10.83
C ASN A 211 -13.33 3.50 -9.47
N VAL A 212 -12.52 2.61 -8.90
CA VAL A 212 -12.80 1.93 -7.64
C VAL A 212 -11.64 2.12 -6.68
N ASP A 213 -11.95 2.61 -5.48
CA ASP A 213 -11.03 2.60 -4.36
C ASP A 213 -11.16 1.23 -3.68
N VAL A 214 -10.08 0.47 -3.68
CA VAL A 214 -10.06 -0.94 -3.27
C VAL A 214 -9.27 -1.06 -1.96
N PRO A 215 -9.94 -1.14 -0.80
CA PRO A 215 -9.24 -1.40 0.45
C PRO A 215 -8.56 -2.77 0.41
N MET A 216 -7.29 -2.80 0.79
CA MET A 216 -6.49 -4.01 0.84
C MET A 216 -6.39 -4.49 2.29
N SER A 217 -6.63 -5.79 2.48
CA SER A 217 -6.46 -6.46 3.77
C SER A 217 -5.01 -6.95 3.92
N GLY A 218 -4.42 -6.73 5.10
CA GLY A 218 -3.17 -7.38 5.50
C GLY A 218 -3.33 -8.90 5.63
N LYS A 219 -2.25 -9.64 5.94
CA LYS A 219 -2.27 -11.11 6.07
C LYS A 219 -3.55 -11.58 6.78
N GLY A 220 -4.27 -12.48 6.12
CA GLY A 220 -5.56 -12.96 6.58
C GLY A 220 -5.49 -13.38 8.04
N GLY A 221 -6.41 -12.86 8.85
CA GLY A 221 -6.81 -13.54 10.06
C GLY A 221 -7.04 -14.99 9.68
N LYS A 222 -6.36 -15.90 10.38
CA LYS A 222 -6.75 -17.31 10.37
C LYS A 222 -8.25 -17.30 10.62
N GLY A 223 -9.03 -17.82 9.67
CA GLY A 223 -10.36 -18.29 10.01
C GLY A 223 -10.17 -19.25 11.17
N SER A 224 -10.63 -18.83 12.34
CA SER A 224 -10.94 -19.74 13.44
C SER A 224 -11.96 -20.72 12.87
N GLY A 225 -11.47 -21.92 12.54
CA GLY A 225 -12.31 -23.09 12.40
C GLY A 225 -12.90 -23.50 13.74
#